data_AF-A0A7C5Y485-F1
#
_entry.id   AF-A0A7C5Y485-F1
#
_cell.length_a   1.000
_cell.length_b   1.000
_cell.length_c   1.000
_cell.angle_alpha   90.00
_cell.angle_beta   90.00
_cell.angle_gamma   90.00
#
_symmetry.space_group_name_H-M   'P 1'
#
loop_
_entity.id
_entity.type
_entity.pdbx_description
1 polymer ?
#
loop_
_entity_poly.entity_id
_entity_poly.type
_entity_poly.pdbx_seq_one_letter_code
_entity_poly.pdbx_strand_id
1 'polypeptide(L)'
;MTIYWERCDFCGLYKPTLKCTLLPELSVDFMCCVSCPLWMSKCRSPAWRLSPELLSPQVKTRAVTSEERKKVFEELMKALEGRS
;
A
#
# COMPACT_ATOMS: atom_id res chain seq x y z
N MET A 1 -8.64 -13.68 0.19
CA MET A 1 -7.24 -14.14 0.22
C MET A 1 -6.95 -14.59 1.63
N THR A 2 -6.63 -15.87 1.82
CA THR A 2 -6.18 -16.40 3.13
C THR A 2 -4.67 -16.24 3.15
N ILE A 3 -4.14 -15.48 4.11
CA ILE A 3 -2.70 -15.29 4.28
C ILE A 3 -2.23 -16.34 5.28
N TYR A 4 -1.44 -17.30 4.81
CA TYR A 4 -0.81 -18.28 5.68
C TYR A 4 0.54 -17.72 6.16
N TRP A 5 0.77 -17.83 7.47
CA TRP A 5 2.07 -17.55 8.07
C TRP A 5 2.90 -18.83 7.98
N GLU A 6 3.74 -18.91 6.96
CA GLU A 6 4.63 -20.04 6.74
C GLU A 6 6.07 -19.56 6.72
N ARG A 7 6.99 -20.52 6.77
CA ARG A 7 8.41 -20.24 6.63
C ARG A 7 8.71 -19.93 5.16
N CYS A 8 9.33 -18.79 4.89
CA CYS A 8 9.83 -18.49 3.54
C CYS A 8 11.01 -19.40 3.22
N ASP A 9 10.99 -20.06 2.05
CA ASP A 9 12.05 -20.99 1.63
C ASP A 9 13.38 -20.28 1.29
N PHE A 10 13.36 -18.96 1.10
CA PHE A 10 14.54 -18.17 0.76
C PHE A 10 15.25 -17.58 1.99
N CYS A 11 14.50 -16.90 2.88
CA CYS A 11 15.08 -16.27 4.07
C CYS A 11 14.91 -17.10 5.35
N GLY A 12 14.07 -18.13 5.33
CA GLY A 12 13.82 -19.01 6.47
C GLY A 12 13.00 -18.38 7.61
N LEU A 13 12.46 -17.16 7.44
CA LEU A 13 11.66 -16.47 8.45
C LEU A 13 10.17 -16.79 8.28
N TYR A 14 9.43 -16.83 9.39
CA TYR A 14 7.97 -16.96 9.37
C TYR A 14 7.32 -15.62 9.02
N LYS A 15 6.66 -15.56 7.86
CA LYS A 15 6.03 -14.36 7.32
C LYS A 15 4.81 -14.76 6.48
N PRO A 16 3.97 -13.80 6.07
CA PRO A 16 3.07 -13.97 4.94
C PRO A 16 3.85 -14.46 3.71
N THR A 17 3.55 -15.68 3.26
CA THR A 17 4.13 -16.27 2.07
C THR A 17 3.07 -16.52 1.02
N LEU A 18 3.50 -16.59 -0.24
CA LEU A 18 2.70 -17.07 -1.36
C LEU A 18 3.54 -18.06 -2.17
N LYS A 19 2.89 -19.02 -2.82
CA LYS A 19 3.59 -19.96 -3.72
C LYS A 19 4.18 -19.22 -4.91
N CYS A 20 5.45 -19.48 -5.21
CA CYS A 20 6.15 -18.89 -6.33
C CYS A 20 5.53 -19.37 -7.66
N THR A 21 5.24 -18.46 -8.57
CA THR A 21 4.61 -18.78 -9.86
C THR A 21 5.52 -19.57 -10.80
N LEU A 22 6.84 -19.40 -10.68
CA LEU A 22 7.82 -20.14 -11.50
C LEU A 22 8.17 -21.50 -10.89
N LEU A 23 8.12 -21.61 -9.56
CA LEU A 23 8.50 -22.80 -8.80
C LEU A 23 7.41 -23.09 -7.76
N PRO A 24 6.34 -23.81 -8.11
CA PRO A 24 5.16 -23.99 -7.25
C PRO A 24 5.43 -24.70 -5.91
N GLU A 25 6.56 -25.40 -5.81
CA GLU A 25 7.03 -26.07 -4.59
C GLU A 25 7.60 -25.11 -3.54
N LEU A 26 7.86 -23.84 -3.92
CA LEU A 26 8.48 -22.86 -3.03
C LEU A 26 7.45 -21.82 -2.57
N SER A 27 7.39 -21.58 -1.26
CA SER A 27 6.71 -20.49 -0.59
C SER A 27 7.68 -19.33 -0.36
N VAL A 28 7.33 -18.15 -0.87
CA VAL A 28 8.20 -16.96 -0.85
C VAL A 28 7.49 -15.75 -0.24
N ASP A 29 8.20 -15.03 0.63
CA ASP A 29 7.71 -13.78 1.20
C ASP A 29 7.85 -12.62 0.20
N PHE A 30 7.14 -11.52 0.47
CA PHE A 30 7.13 -10.33 -0.37
C PHE A 30 8.54 -9.82 -0.72
N MET A 31 9.43 -9.68 0.27
CA MET A 31 10.76 -9.10 0.09
C MET A 31 11.65 -10.01 -0.76
N CYS A 32 11.64 -11.31 -0.49
CA CYS A 32 12.37 -12.30 -1.29
C CYS A 32 11.83 -12.40 -2.72
N CYS A 33 10.52 -12.19 -2.91
CA CYS A 33 9.92 -12.17 -4.24
C CYS A 33 10.41 -10.96 -5.05
N VAL A 34 10.25 -9.73 -4.52
CA VAL A 34 10.60 -8.50 -5.26
C VAL A 34 12.10 -8.31 -5.48
N SER A 35 12.94 -8.89 -4.61
CA SER A 35 14.40 -8.89 -4.76
C SER A 35 14.93 -10.00 -5.66
N CYS A 36 14.06 -10.90 -6.15
CA CYS A 36 14.47 -11.98 -7.02
C CYS A 36 15.07 -11.42 -8.33
N PRO A 37 16.27 -11.87 -8.75
CA PRO A 37 16.88 -11.40 -10.01
C PRO A 37 16.04 -11.67 -11.25
N LEU A 38 15.17 -12.68 -11.19
CA LEU A 38 14.28 -13.08 -12.28
C LEU A 38 12.98 -12.24 -12.34
N TRP A 39 12.71 -11.45 -11.31
CA TRP A 39 11.48 -10.67 -11.17
C TRP A 39 11.22 -9.75 -12.35
N MET A 40 12.23 -8.98 -12.77
CA MET A 40 12.08 -7.97 -13.82
C MET A 40 12.10 -8.54 -15.24
N SER A 41 12.77 -9.68 -15.47
CA SER A 41 13.08 -10.16 -16.83
C SER A 41 12.31 -11.41 -17.25
N LYS A 42 12.04 -12.34 -16.32
CA LYS A 42 11.43 -13.65 -16.65
C LYS A 42 10.11 -13.92 -15.91
N CYS A 43 9.87 -13.26 -14.79
CA CYS A 43 8.67 -13.47 -13.99
C CYS A 43 7.49 -12.63 -14.52
N ARG A 44 6.72 -13.19 -15.47
CA ARG A 44 5.56 -12.48 -16.07
C ARG A 44 4.41 -12.25 -15.09
N SER A 45 4.26 -13.13 -14.10
CA SER A 45 3.18 -13.08 -13.12
C SER A 45 3.72 -13.43 -11.74
N PRO A 46 4.39 -12.51 -11.05
CA PRO A 46 4.96 -12.80 -9.75
C PRO A 46 3.89 -13.06 -8.68
N ALA A 47 4.25 -13.87 -7.68
CA ALA A 47 3.36 -14.25 -6.57
C ALA A 47 2.94 -13.02 -5.77
N TRP A 48 3.89 -12.12 -5.51
CA TRP A 48 3.64 -10.80 -4.97
C TRP A 48 3.58 -9.79 -6.12
N ARG A 49 2.78 -8.73 -5.99
CA ARG A 49 2.78 -7.62 -6.97
C ARG A 49 2.85 -6.30 -6.24
N LEU A 50 3.76 -5.44 -6.68
CA LEU A 50 3.76 -4.03 -6.33
C LEU A 50 2.72 -3.36 -7.21
N SER A 51 1.49 -3.17 -6.72
CA SER A 51 0.55 -2.30 -7.42
C SER A 51 0.87 -0.85 -7.06
N PRO A 52 1.28 0.00 -8.02
CA PRO A 52 1.53 1.42 -7.76
C PRO A 52 0.26 2.16 -7.29
N GLU A 53 -0.92 1.61 -7.57
CA GLU A 53 -2.21 2.14 -7.11
C GLU A 53 -2.33 2.15 -5.58
N LEU A 54 -1.66 1.21 -4.90
CA LEU A 54 -1.62 1.11 -3.44
C LEU A 54 -0.57 2.03 -2.79
N LEU A 55 0.40 2.51 -3.58
CA LEU A 55 1.45 3.43 -3.14
C LEU A 55 1.03 4.89 -3.31
N SER A 56 0.04 5.16 -4.15
CA SER A 56 -0.58 6.48 -4.18
C SER A 56 -1.37 6.67 -2.89
N PRO A 57 -1.05 7.66 -2.03
CA PRO A 57 -2.00 8.06 -1.02
C PRO A 57 -3.21 8.59 -1.79
N GLN A 58 -4.27 7.78 -1.89
CA GLN A 58 -5.58 8.26 -2.30
C GLN A 58 -6.11 9.17 -1.17
N VAL A 59 -5.47 10.31 -0.98
CA VAL A 59 -6.13 11.45 -0.38
C VAL A 59 -7.15 11.84 -1.44
N LYS A 60 -8.38 11.37 -1.27
CA LYS A 60 -9.55 11.97 -1.91
C LYS A 60 -9.69 13.37 -1.32
N THR A 61 -8.82 14.29 -1.72
CA THR A 61 -9.01 15.71 -1.45
C THR A 61 -10.21 16.10 -2.29
N ARG A 62 -11.40 16.01 -1.70
CA ARG A 62 -12.57 16.70 -2.23
C ARG A 62 -12.11 18.14 -2.42
N ALA A 63 -12.16 18.62 -3.66
CA ALA A 63 -11.78 19.99 -3.97
C ALA A 63 -12.72 20.91 -3.19
N VAL A 64 -12.23 21.46 -2.07
CA VAL A 64 -13.00 22.39 -1.24
C VAL A 64 -13.27 23.62 -2.09
N THR A 65 -14.55 23.90 -2.33
CA THR A 65 -14.95 25.03 -3.18
C THR A 65 -14.56 26.35 -2.52
N SER A 66 -14.44 27.41 -3.31
CA SER A 66 -14.12 28.77 -2.80
C SER A 66 -15.14 29.21 -1.73
N GLU A 67 -16.40 28.80 -1.87
CA GLU A 67 -17.49 29.11 -0.94
C GLU A 67 -17.36 28.37 0.40
N GLU A 68 -17.01 27.08 0.38
CA GLU A 68 -16.76 26.29 1.58
C GLU A 68 -15.58 26.88 2.39
N ARG A 69 -14.53 27.37 1.71
CA ARG A 69 -13.39 28.03 2.37
C ARG A 69 -13.79 29.34 3.05
N LYS A 70 -14.64 30.15 2.40
CA LYS A 70 -15.10 31.43 2.95
C LYS A 70 -15.96 31.22 4.20
N LYS A 71 -16.87 30.25 4.19
CA LYS A 71 -17.69 29.92 5.37
C LYS A 71 -16.85 29.51 6.57
N VAL A 72 -15.87 28.63 6.36
CA VAL A 72 -14.95 28.21 7.44
C VAL A 72 -14.15 29.40 7.97
N PHE A 73 -13.71 30.31 7.10
CA PHE A 73 -12.99 31.51 7.51
C PHE A 73 -13.85 32.46 8.35
N GLU A 74 -15.12 32.67 7.96
CA GLU A 74 -16.07 33.48 8.73
C GLU A 74 -16.40 32.87 10.10
N GLU A 75 -16.57 31.55 10.16
CA GLU A 75 -16.80 30.84 11.43
C GLU A 75 -15.61 30.97 12.39
N LEU A 76 -14.37 30.89 11.87
CA LEU A 76 -13.15 31.07 12.64
C LEU A 76 -13.00 32.50 13.18
N MET A 77 -13.28 33.51 12.35
CA MET A 77 -13.26 34.92 12.75
C MET A 77 -14.25 35.19 13.89
N LYS A 78 -15.49 34.69 13.74
CA LYS A 78 -16.53 34.84 14.75
C LYS A 78 -16.19 34.14 16.07
N ALA A 79 -15.54 32.98 16.01
CA ALA A 79 -15.10 32.24 17.19
C ALA A 79 -13.96 32.95 17.95
N LEU A 80 -13.12 33.73 17.24
CA LEU A 80 -12.07 34.53 17.86
C LEU A 80 -12.62 35.79 18.51
N GLU A 81 -13.58 36.46 17.88
CA GLU A 81 -14.25 37.64 18.43
C GLU A 81 -15.08 37.33 19.68
N GLY A 82 -15.73 36.15 19.73
CA GLY A 82 -16.52 35.72 20.88
C GLY A 82 -15.73 35.23 22.09
N ARG A 83 -14.39 35.21 22.02
CA ARG A 83 -13.49 34.73 23.09
C ARG A 83 -12.70 35.87 23.77
N SER A 84 -13.08 37.13 23.52
CA SER A 84 -12.60 38.32 24.23
C SER A 84 -13.60 38.82 25.25
#